data_AF-A0ABD1IQM5-F1
#
_entry.id   AF-A0ABD1IQM5-F1
#
_cell.length_a   1.000
_cell.length_b   1.000
_cell.length_c   1.000
_cell.angle_alpha   90.00
_cell.angle_beta   90.00
_cell.angle_gamma   90.00
#
_symmetry.space_group_name_H-M   'P 1'
#
loop_
_entity.id
_entity.type
_entity.pdbx_description
1 polymer ?
#
loop_
_entity_poly.entity_id
_entity_poly.type
_entity_poly.pdbx_seq_one_letter_code
_entity_poly.pdbx_strand_id
1 'polypeptide(L)'
;MQLLNKIVAHIGVGTPARIAELIQKDGLSLEALKYVVLDWNWRDQKSRRMVDIPEVKPEMLKMLETGILQRCRNGDTKIGLF
;
A
#
# COMPACT_ATOMS: atom_id res chain seq x y z
N MET A 1 -6.57 18.49 4.47
CA MET A 1 -6.87 17.85 3.17
C MET A 1 -6.92 18.83 1.98
N GLN A 2 -6.36 20.06 2.06
CA GLN A 2 -6.52 21.06 0.98
C GLN A 2 -5.53 20.97 -0.20
N LEU A 3 -4.37 20.31 -0.05
CA LEU A 3 -3.34 20.21 -1.10
C LEU A 3 -3.59 19.05 -2.09
N LEU A 4 -3.97 17.87 -1.61
CA LEU A 4 -4.21 16.68 -2.46
C LEU A 4 -5.50 16.78 -3.29
N ASN A 5 -6.47 17.62 -2.89
CA ASN A 5 -7.66 17.87 -3.70
C ASN A 5 -7.39 18.72 -4.94
N LYS A 6 -6.20 19.34 -5.05
CA LYS A 6 -5.82 20.22 -6.15
C LYS A 6 -4.76 19.63 -7.08
N ILE A 7 -4.07 18.57 -6.66
CA ILE A 7 -2.93 17.99 -7.37
C ILE A 7 -3.00 16.46 -7.28
N VAL A 8 -2.85 15.79 -8.42
CA VAL A 8 -2.77 14.33 -8.49
C VAL A 8 -1.38 13.88 -8.04
N ALA A 9 -1.32 13.08 -6.97
CA ALA A 9 -0.08 12.43 -6.55
C ALA A 9 0.16 11.15 -7.37
N HIS A 10 1.23 11.13 -8.18
CA HIS A 10 1.61 9.95 -8.96
C HIS A 10 2.35 8.89 -8.15
N ILE A 11 2.99 9.32 -7.05
CA ILE A 11 3.73 8.45 -6.13
C ILE A 11 3.25 8.78 -4.71
N GLY A 12 2.86 7.74 -3.99
CA GLY A 12 2.51 7.82 -2.57
C GLY A 12 3.39 6.85 -1.79
N VAL A 13 3.91 7.32 -0.65
CA VAL A 13 4.64 6.49 0.31
C VAL A 13 3.93 6.60 1.64
N GLY A 14 3.69 5.48 2.31
CA GLY A 14 2.96 5.47 3.57
C GLY A 14 2.99 4.12 4.25
N THR A 15 2.53 4.11 5.51
CA THR A 15 2.34 2.87 6.26
C THR A 15 1.12 2.12 5.73
N PRO A 16 1.10 0.78 5.80
CA PRO A 16 -0.02 0.00 5.30
C PRO A 16 -1.38 0.41 5.90
N ALA A 17 -1.42 0.67 7.21
CA ALA A 17 -2.62 1.12 7.91
C ALA A 17 -3.19 2.43 7.33
N ARG A 18 -2.31 3.41 7.03
CA ARG A 18 -2.74 4.71 6.51
C ARG A 18 -3.21 4.60 5.06
N ILE A 19 -2.55 3.79 4.24
CA ILE A 19 -2.95 3.55 2.85
C ILE A 19 -4.31 2.83 2.82
N ALA A 20 -4.50 1.80 3.63
CA ALA A 20 -5.78 1.09 3.73
C ALA A 20 -6.93 2.03 4.14
N GLU A 21 -6.70 2.89 5.14
CA GLU A 21 -7.69 3.87 5.58
C GLU A 21 -8.05 4.88 4.46
N LEU A 22 -7.06 5.35 3.70
CA LEU A 22 -7.30 6.25 2.59
C LEU A 22 -8.11 5.60 1.47
N ILE A 23 -7.85 4.33 1.15
CA ILE A 23 -8.63 3.59 0.15
C ILE A 23 -10.08 3.41 0.63
N GLN A 24 -10.27 3.01 1.90
CA GLN A 24 -11.59 2.77 2.48
C GLN A 24 -12.46 4.03 2.61
N LYS A 25 -11.84 5.21 2.75
CA LYS A 25 -12.52 6.51 2.85
C LYS A 25 -12.63 7.24 1.52
N ASP A 26 -12.41 6.55 0.40
CA ASP A 26 -12.38 7.13 -0.95
C ASP A 26 -11.40 8.30 -1.12
N GLY A 27 -10.38 8.37 -0.25
CA GLY A 27 -9.33 9.39 -0.27
C GLY A 27 -8.15 9.01 -1.16
N LEU A 28 -8.07 7.75 -1.61
CA LEU A 28 -7.08 7.24 -2.55
C LEU A 28 -7.75 6.30 -3.57
N SER A 29 -7.88 6.76 -4.82
CA SER A 29 -8.39 5.92 -5.90
C SER A 29 -7.33 4.91 -6.37
N LEU A 30 -7.76 3.67 -6.59
CA LEU A 30 -6.92 2.60 -7.16
C LEU A 30 -7.05 2.49 -8.68
N GLU A 31 -7.94 3.25 -9.33
CA GLU A 31 -8.33 3.07 -10.74
C GLU A 31 -7.14 3.14 -11.71
N ALA A 32 -6.24 4.10 -11.50
CA ALA A 32 -5.03 4.28 -12.30
C ALA A 32 -3.78 3.62 -11.71
N LEU A 33 -3.89 2.90 -10.59
CA LEU A 33 -2.74 2.32 -9.89
C LEU A 33 -2.11 1.18 -10.71
N LYS A 34 -0.84 1.36 -11.11
CA LYS A 34 -0.08 0.36 -11.88
C LYS A 34 0.85 -0.49 -11.02
N TYR A 35 1.42 0.10 -9.97
CA TYR A 35 2.45 -0.56 -9.18
C TYR A 35 2.23 -0.32 -7.69
N VAL A 36 2.39 -1.38 -6.91
CA VAL A 36 2.58 -1.33 -5.46
C VAL A 36 3.96 -1.88 -5.19
N VAL A 37 4.84 -1.08 -4.58
CA VAL A 37 6.20 -1.52 -4.23
C VAL A 37 6.26 -1.71 -2.73
N LEU A 38 6.61 -2.92 -2.30
CA LEU A 38 6.88 -3.23 -0.91
C LEU A 38 8.41 -3.26 -0.75
N ASP A 39 8.91 -2.46 0.18
CA ASP A 39 10.30 -2.58 0.64
C ASP A 39 10.41 -3.87 1.45
N TRP A 40 10.80 -4.93 0.75
CA TRP A 40 10.78 -6.31 1.23
C TRP A 40 12.07 -6.65 1.96
N ASN A 41 13.17 -6.00 1.56
CA ASN A 41 14.49 -6.23 2.11
C ASN A 41 14.82 -5.36 3.33
N TRP A 42 14.11 -4.26 3.57
CA TRP A 42 14.29 -3.48 4.78
C TRP A 42 14.07 -4.29 6.06
N ARG A 43 14.89 -4.01 7.06
CA ARG A 43 14.82 -4.61 8.38
C ARG A 43 14.82 -3.55 9.46
N ASP A 44 14.02 -3.78 10.49
CA ASP A 44 14.03 -2.94 11.68
C ASP A 44 15.27 -3.17 12.56
N GLN A 45 15.37 -2.45 13.67
CA GLN A 45 16.46 -2.60 14.65
C GLN A 45 16.56 -4.02 15.26
N LYS A 46 15.49 -4.81 15.16
CA LYS A 46 15.43 -6.21 15.64
C LYS A 46 15.65 -7.20 14.48
N SER A 47 16.12 -6.73 13.33
CA SER A 47 16.39 -7.53 12.13
C SER A 47 15.14 -8.23 11.54
N ARG A 48 13.95 -7.70 11.80
CA ARG A 48 12.67 -8.24 11.28
C ARG A 48 12.30 -7.55 9.98
N ARG A 49 11.82 -8.31 8.98
CA ARG A 49 11.19 -7.72 7.78
C ARG A 49 9.77 -7.27 8.10
N MET A 50 9.17 -6.49 7.21
CA MET A 50 7.77 -6.04 7.34
C MET A 50 6.77 -7.18 7.63
N VAL A 51 6.99 -8.35 7.02
CA VAL A 51 6.14 -9.55 7.21
C VAL A 51 6.35 -10.28 8.54
N ASP A 52 7.47 -10.01 9.22
CA ASP A 52 7.86 -10.64 10.48
C ASP A 52 7.48 -9.78 11.69
N ILE A 53 7.11 -8.51 11.47
CA ILE A 53 6.68 -7.61 12.53
C ILE A 53 5.20 -7.89 12.84
N PRO A 54 4.85 -8.37 14.05
CA PRO A 54 3.49 -8.80 14.39
C PRO A 54 2.43 -7.72 14.20
N GLU A 55 2.78 -6.46 14.43
CA GLU A 55 1.88 -5.31 14.33
C GLU A 55 1.70 -4.83 12.88
N VAL A 56 2.71 -5.02 12.03
CA VAL A 56 2.70 -4.51 10.64
C VAL A 56 2.15 -5.53 9.67
N LYS A 57 2.43 -6.82 9.88
CA LYS A 57 1.91 -7.93 9.06
C LYS A 57 0.38 -7.86 8.83
N PRO A 58 -0.48 -7.76 9.85
CA PRO A 58 -1.92 -7.73 9.65
C PRO A 58 -2.37 -6.48 8.88
N GLU A 59 -1.79 -5.31 9.16
CA GLU A 59 -2.09 -4.07 8.45
C GLU A 59 -1.68 -4.14 6.98
N MET A 60 -0.55 -4.79 6.68
CA MET A 60 -0.10 -5.04 5.31
C MET A 60 -1.06 -5.97 4.56
N LEU A 61 -1.47 -7.08 5.16
CA LEU A 61 -2.44 -7.98 4.54
C LEU A 61 -3.80 -7.29 4.32
N LYS A 62 -4.29 -6.57 5.32
CA LYS A 62 -5.53 -5.78 5.23
C LYS A 62 -5.47 -4.75 4.10
N MET A 63 -4.34 -4.05 3.95
CA MET A 63 -4.12 -3.11 2.83
C MET A 63 -4.20 -3.82 1.47
N LEU A 64 -3.60 -5.00 1.34
CA LEU A 64 -3.68 -5.77 0.09
C LEU A 64 -5.13 -6.21 -0.21
N GLU A 65 -5.90 -6.53 0.83
CA GLU A 65 -7.32 -6.92 0.73
C GLU A 65 -8.27 -5.76 0.38
N THR A 66 -7.85 -4.49 0.44
CA THR A 66 -8.69 -3.33 0.05
C THR A 66 -8.86 -3.16 -1.46
N GLY A 67 -8.85 -4.26 -2.22
CA GLY A 67 -9.00 -4.27 -3.67
C GLY A 67 -7.70 -4.32 -4.47
N ILE A 68 -6.53 -4.12 -3.83
CA ILE A 68 -5.22 -4.24 -4.51
C ILE A 68 -5.04 -5.67 -5.07
N LEU A 69 -5.30 -6.71 -4.27
CA LEU A 69 -5.19 -8.10 -4.73
C LEU A 69 -6.13 -8.41 -5.89
N GLN A 70 -7.36 -7.88 -5.88
CA GLN A 70 -8.31 -8.10 -6.96
C GLN A 70 -7.81 -7.49 -8.27
N ARG A 71 -7.25 -6.27 -8.20
CA ARG A 71 -6.63 -5.61 -9.36
C ARG A 71 -5.39 -6.34 -9.86
N CYS A 72 -4.62 -6.95 -8.96
CA CYS A 72 -3.50 -7.81 -9.33
C CYS A 72 -3.98 -9.04 -10.11
N ARG A 73 -5.07 -9.68 -9.67
CA ARG A 73 -5.69 -10.82 -10.38
C ARG A 73 -6.20 -10.44 -11.77
N ASN A 74 -6.71 -9.22 -11.92
CA ASN A 74 -7.16 -8.69 -13.21
C ASN A 74 -6.01 -8.25 -14.14
N GLY A 75 -4.78 -8.15 -13.62
CA GLY A 75 -3.61 -7.66 -14.37
C GLY A 75 -3.48 -6.12 -14.42
N ASP A 76 -4.37 -5.39 -13.75
CA ASP A 76 -4.39 -3.92 -13.74
C ASP A 76 -3.25 -3.30 -12.92
N THR A 77 -2.80 -4.03 -11.90
CA THR A 77 -1.80 -3.60 -10.92
C THR A 77 -0.77 -4.71 -10.70
N LYS A 78 0.51 -4.36 -10.54
CA LYS A 78 1.59 -5.31 -10.22
C LYS A 78 2.18 -5.00 -8.84
N ILE A 79 2.57 -6.04 -8.10
CA ILE A 79 3.31 -5.89 -6.86
C ILE A 79 4.79 -6.13 -7.14
N GLY A 80 5.62 -5.14 -6.82
CA GLY A 80 7.07 -5.26 -6.81
C GLY A 80 7.56 -5.47 -5.38
N LEU A 81 8.52 -6.38 -5.21
CA LEU A 81 9.25 -6.57 -3.95
C LEU A 81 10.66 -6.03 -4.18
N PHE A 82 11.05 -5.03 -3.41
CA PHE A 82 12.36 -4.39 -3.48
C PHE A 82 13.26 -4.79 -2.31
#